data_AF-A0A892ZFJ5-F1
#
_entry.id   AF-A0A892ZFJ5-F1
#
_cell.length_a   1.000
_cell.length_b   1.000
_cell.length_c   1.000
_cell.angle_alpha   90.00
_cell.angle_beta   90.00
_cell.angle_gamma   90.00
#
_symmetry.space_group_name_H-M   'P 1'
#
loop_
_entity.id
_entity.type
_entity.pdbx_description
1 polymer ?
#
loop_
_entity_poly.entity_id
_entity_poly.type
_entity_poly.pdbx_seq_one_letter_code
_entity_poly.pdbx_strand_id
1 'polypeptide(L)' 'MMIPVFDESALGALAFAALALWFGWRRFGHGLRDHGFGRGQTQIILAAGSAVIVLALLYYLFYR' A
#
# COMPACT_ATOMS: atom_id res chain seq x y z
N MET A 1 -8.63 3.73 27.04
CA MET A 1 -8.88 3.93 25.60
C MET A 1 -7.86 4.95 25.12
N MET A 2 -6.75 4.48 24.57
CA MET A 2 -5.64 5.35 24.16
C MET A 2 -5.95 5.83 22.74
N ILE A 3 -6.27 7.12 22.58
CA ILE A 3 -6.42 7.73 21.27
C ILE A 3 -5.01 7.79 20.67
N PRO A 4 -4.74 7.16 19.51
CA PRO A 4 -3.43 7.29 18.90
C PRO A 4 -3.21 8.76 18.56
N VAL A 5 -2.24 9.38 19.24
CA VAL A 5 -1.74 10.68 18.83
C VAL A 5 -1.02 10.42 17.51
N PHE A 6 -1.62 10.84 16.39
CA PHE A 6 -0.95 10.79 15.10
C PHE A 6 0.16 11.84 15.11
N ASP A 7 1.33 11.45 15.59
CA ASP A 7 2.55 12.25 15.49
C ASP A 7 2.98 12.39 14.03
N GLU A 8 3.84 13.37 13.75
CA GLU A 8 4.28 13.70 12.38
C GLU A 8 4.84 12.47 11.63
N SER A 9 5.45 11.53 12.36
CA SER A 9 5.92 10.26 11.81
C SER A 9 4.78 9.36 11.32
N ALA A 10 3.68 9.27 12.07
CA ALA A 10 2.51 8.48 11.71
C ALA A 10 1.80 9.05 10.48
N LEU A 11 1.70 10.38 10.39
CA LEU A 11 1.16 11.06 9.20
C LEU A 11 2.06 10.84 7.98
N GLY A 12 3.38 10.90 8.15
CA GLY A 12 4.35 10.59 7.09
C GLY A 12 4.23 9.15 6.58
N ALA A 13 4.10 8.18 7.49
CA ALA A 13 3.91 6.77 7.14
C ALA A 13 2.60 6.53 6.39
N LEU A 14 1.50 7.16 6.82
CA LEU A 14 0.21 7.11 6.12
C LEU A 14 0.29 7.71 4.72
N ALA A 15 0.92 8.89 4.58
CA ALA A 15 1.11 9.55 3.29
C ALA A 15 1.95 8.69 2.34
N PHE A 16 3.05 8.11 2.83
CA PHE A 16 3.89 7.22 2.06
C PHE A 16 3.13 5.96 1.60
N ALA A 17 2.39 5.31 2.50
CA ALA A 17 1.59 4.14 2.16
C ALA A 17 0.53 4.47 1.09
N ALA A 18 -0.14 5.62 1.20
CA ALA A 18 -1.11 6.08 0.21
C ALA A 18 -0.46 6.32 -1.17
N LEU A 19 0.70 6.96 -1.21
CA LEU A 19 1.46 7.19 -2.45
C LEU A 19 1.94 5.88 -3.08
N ALA A 20 2.44 4.94 -2.26
CA ALA A 20 2.89 3.64 -2.72
C ALA A 20 1.75 2.82 -3.33
N LEU A 21 0.58 2.82 -2.69
CA LEU A 21 -0.63 2.20 -3.22
C LEU A 21 -1.04 2.87 -4.54
N TRP A 22 -1.18 4.20 -4.55
CA TRP A 22 -1.57 4.92 -5.77
C TRP A 22 -0.62 4.65 -6.94
N PHE A 23 0.69 4.65 -6.69
CA PHE A 23 1.70 4.34 -7.70
C PHE A 23 1.59 2.89 -8.19
N GLY A 24 1.45 1.93 -7.28
CA GLY A 24 1.27 0.52 -7.61
C GLY A 24 0.04 0.30 -8.51
N TRP A 25 -1.11 0.83 -8.10
CA TRP A 25 -2.35 0.66 -8.85
C TRP A 25 -2.32 1.38 -10.21
N ARG A 26 -1.74 2.57 -10.29
CA ARG A 26 -1.77 3.40 -11.50
C ARG A 26 -0.66 3.05 -12.49
N ARG A 27 0.57 2.83 -12.05
CA ARG A 27 1.71 2.58 -12.96
C ARG A 27 2.02 1.11 -13.10
N PHE A 28 2.10 0.38 -11.99
CA PHE A 28 2.39 -1.04 -12.02
C PHE A 28 1.23 -1.85 -12.61
N GLY A 29 -0.01 -1.48 -12.28
CA GLY A 29 -1.21 -2.06 -12.89
C GLY A 29 -1.29 -1.88 -14.41
N HIS A 30 -0.88 -0.71 -14.93
CA HIS A 30 -0.75 -0.50 -16.38
C HIS A 30 0.38 -1.36 -16.96
N GLY A 31 1.56 -1.36 -16.36
CA GLY A 31 2.69 -2.17 -16.83
C GLY A 31 2.40 -3.68 -16.89
N LEU A 32 1.67 -4.20 -15.89
CA LEU A 32 1.24 -5.61 -15.88
C LEU A 32 0.28 -5.91 -17.05
N ARG A 33 -0.65 -4.99 -17.33
CA ARG A 33 -1.55 -5.13 -18.49
C ARG A 33 -0.81 -5.01 -19.82
N ASP A 34 0.18 -4.13 -19.91
CA ASP A 34 1.04 -3.97 -21.10
C ASP A 34 1.91 -5.22 -21.34
N HIS A 35 2.24 -5.98 -20.29
CA HIS A 35 2.90 -7.28 -20.37
C HIS A 35 1.95 -8.47 -20.60
N GLY A 36 0.66 -8.21 -20.84
CA GLY A 36 -0.31 -9.25 -21.20
C GLY A 36 -0.89 -10.01 -20.00
N PHE A 37 -0.68 -9.55 -18.76
CA PHE A 37 -1.33 -10.16 -17.60
C PHE A 37 -2.85 -9.94 -17.66
N GLY A 38 -3.60 -11.00 -17.39
CA GLY A 38 -5.05 -10.92 -17.29
C GLY A 38 -5.50 -10.00 -16.15
N ARG A 39 -6.72 -9.47 -16.24
CA ARG A 39 -7.30 -8.58 -15.19
C ARG A 39 -7.24 -9.22 -13.80
N GLY A 40 -7.55 -10.51 -13.69
CA GLY A 40 -7.50 -11.26 -12.43
C GLY A 40 -6.08 -11.38 -11.86
N GLN A 41 -5.08 -11.71 -12.67
CA GLN A 41 -3.70 -11.81 -12.22
C GLN A 41 -3.15 -10.44 -11.78
N THR A 42 -3.46 -9.39 -12.54
CA THR A 42 -3.09 -8.01 -12.19
C THR A 42 -3.68 -7.61 -10.85
N GLN A 43 -4.96 -7.92 -10.61
CA GLN A 43 -5.62 -7.66 -9.32
C GLN A 43 -5.00 -8.44 -8.17
N ILE A 44 -4.66 -9.73 -8.37
CA ILE A 44 -4.02 -10.54 -7.32
C ILE A 44 -2.66 -9.95 -6.93
N ILE A 45 -1.83 -9.58 -7.91
CA ILE A 45 -0.50 -9.00 -7.67
C ILE A 45 -0.62 -7.66 -6.94
N LEU A 46 -1.52 -6.78 -7.40
CA LEU A 46 -1.75 -5.49 -6.75
C LEU A 46 -2.35 -5.64 -5.35
N ALA A 47 -3.25 -6.60 -5.15
CA ALA A 47 -3.83 -6.89 -3.84
C ALA A 47 -2.77 -7.44 -2.86
N ALA A 48 -1.91 -8.34 -3.31
CA ALA A 48 -0.80 -8.85 -2.51
C ALA A 48 0.18 -7.73 -2.12
N GLY A 49 0.60 -6.90 -3.07
CA GLY A 49 1.44 -5.74 -2.79
C GLY A 49 0.78 -4.74 -1.83
N SER A 50 -0.52 -4.49 -2.01
CA SER A 50 -1.29 -3.62 -1.12
C SER A 50 -1.35 -4.18 0.31
N ALA A 51 -1.57 -5.49 0.46
CA ALA A 51 -1.61 -6.15 1.75
C ALA A 51 -0.27 -6.03 2.50
N VAL A 52 0.87 -6.18 1.79
CA VAL A 52 2.21 -6.00 2.39
C VAL A 52 2.41 -4.56 2.86
N ILE A 53 2.02 -3.57 2.05
CA ILE A 53 2.12 -2.15 2.42
C ILE A 53 1.27 -1.83 3.65
N VAL A 54 0.03 -2.31 3.68
CA VAL A 54 -0.88 -2.11 4.81
C VAL A 54 -0.35 -2.80 6.06
N LEU A 55 0.15 -4.04 5.95
CA LEU A 55 0.71 -4.78 7.07
C LEU A 55 1.95 -4.08 7.65
N ALA A 56 2.84 -3.58 6.78
CA ALA A 56 4.02 -2.83 7.21
C ALA A 56 3.63 -1.51 7.90
N LEU A 57 2.62 -0.80 7.39
CA LEU A 57 2.08 0.39 8.03
C LEU A 57 1.50 0.08 9.42
N LEU A 58 0.69 -0.98 9.53
CA LEU A 58 0.13 -1.39 10.82
C LEU A 58 1.23 -1.79 11.81
N TYR A 59 2.22 -2.56 11.36
CA TYR A 59 3.37 -2.91 12.18
C TYR A 59 4.09 -1.65 12.70
N TYR A 60 4.35 -0.68 11.82
CA TYR A 60 4.98 0.58 12.19
C TYR A 60 4.14 1.42 13.16
N LEU A 61 2.81 1.43 13.02
CA LEU A 61 1.93 2.24 13.87
C LEU A 61 1.64 1.62 15.23
N PHE A 62 1.63 0.29 15.35
CA PHE A 62 1.20 -0.43 16.55
C PHE A 62 2.33 -1.10 17.33
N TYR A 63 3.47 -1.38 16.69
CA TYR A 63 4.58 -2.14 17.28
C TYR A 63 5.92 -1.39 17.28
N ARG A 64 5.93 -0.12 16.87
CA ARG A 64 7.04 0.79 17.09
C ARG A 64 7.07 1.28 18.54
#